data_AF-D9XYR2-F1
#
_entry.id   AF-D9XYR2-F1
#
_cell.length_a   1.000
_cell.length_b   1.000
_cell.length_c   1.000
_cell.angle_alpha   90.00
_cell.angle_beta   90.00
_cell.angle_gamma   90.00
#
_symmetry.space_group_name_H-M   'P 1'
#
loop_
_entity.id
_entity.type
_entity.pdbx_description
1 polymer ?
#
loop_
_entity_poly.entity_id
_entity_poly.type
_entity_poly.pdbx_seq_one_letter_code
_entity_poly.pdbx_strand_id
1 'polypeptide(L)' 'MAAGRGREMRPSFGPDSRARHRASGAGELLLDAVDSVRQDVDTGDDLRAALALGVGPHTAAVAARVLTTEQ' A
#
# COMPACT_ATOMS: atom_id res chain seq x y z
N MET A 1 -20.09 0.63 5.93
CA MET A 1 -20.32 -0.81 6.11
C MET A 1 -19.07 -1.56 5.67
N ALA A 2 -18.42 -2.31 6.56
CA ALA A 2 -17.51 -3.39 6.15
C ALA A 2 -18.36 -4.61 5.73
N ALA A 3 -17.86 -5.46 4.84
CA ALA A 3 -18.57 -6.68 4.44
C ALA A 3 -18.70 -7.63 5.64
N GLY A 4 -19.94 -7.98 5.99
CA GLY A 4 -20.24 -9.07 6.94
C GLY A 4 -20.38 -10.41 6.22
N ARG A 5 -20.46 -11.52 6.96
CA ARG A 5 -20.75 -12.84 6.36
C ARG A 5 -22.02 -12.76 5.51
N GLY A 6 -21.94 -13.21 4.26
CA GLY A 6 -23.06 -13.15 3.31
C GLY A 6 -23.31 -11.79 2.65
N ARG A 7 -22.51 -10.75 2.95
CA ARG A 7 -22.49 -9.49 2.20
C ARG A 7 -21.26 -9.40 1.33
N GLU A 8 -21.46 -9.02 0.08
CA GLU A 8 -20.37 -8.83 -0.88
C GLU A 8 -19.53 -7.59 -0.54
N MET A 9 -18.22 -7.66 -0.80
CA MET A 9 -17.35 -6.51 -0.73
C MET A 9 -17.67 -5.53 -1.85
N ARG A 10 -17.70 -4.24 -1.54
CA ARG A 10 -17.89 -3.16 -2.52
C ARG A 10 -16.61 -2.32 -2.62
N PRO A 11 -15.56 -2.82 -3.32
CA PRO A 11 -14.30 -2.11 -3.45
C PRO A 11 -14.49 -0.77 -4.17
N SER A 12 -13.67 0.22 -3.82
CA SER A 12 -13.70 1.56 -4.44
C SER A 12 -12.28 2.08 -4.64
N PHE A 13 -11.44 1.24 -5.25
CA PHE A 13 -10.03 1.53 -5.55
C PHE A 13 -9.86 2.61 -6.62
N GLY A 14 -8.64 3.13 -6.71
CA GLY A 14 -8.24 4.22 -7.62
C GLY A 14 -8.10 5.56 -6.91
N PRO A 15 -8.13 6.68 -7.66
CA PRO A 15 -8.02 8.03 -7.10
C PRO A 15 -9.05 8.27 -5.99
N ASP A 16 -8.64 8.95 -4.92
CA ASP A 16 -9.47 9.27 -3.76
C ASP A 16 -10.14 8.05 -3.09
N SER A 17 -9.59 6.84 -3.30
CA SER A 17 -10.15 5.59 -2.77
C SER A 17 -10.37 5.65 -1.26
N ARG A 18 -9.43 6.25 -0.51
CA ARG A 18 -9.56 6.44 0.94
C ARG A 18 -10.85 7.17 1.32
N ALA A 19 -11.18 8.26 0.64
CA ALA A 19 -12.41 9.02 0.90
C ALA A 19 -13.66 8.21 0.49
N ARG A 20 -13.62 7.55 -0.67
CA ARG A 20 -14.73 6.72 -1.17
C ARG A 20 -15.02 5.51 -0.26
N HIS A 21 -13.99 4.87 0.27
CA HIS A 21 -14.13 3.80 1.26
C HIS A 21 -14.75 4.30 2.57
N ARG A 22 -14.35 5.47 3.06
CA ARG A 22 -15.00 6.07 4.24
C ARG A 22 -16.45 6.44 3.98
N ALA A 23 -16.76 7.01 2.81
CA ALA A 23 -18.13 7.36 2.43
C ALA A 23 -19.04 6.13 2.27
N SER A 24 -18.48 4.97 1.86
CA SER A 24 -19.21 3.69 1.88
C SER A 24 -19.37 3.11 3.31
N GLY A 25 -18.82 3.81 4.30
CA GLY A 25 -18.90 3.56 5.73
C GLY A 25 -17.85 2.56 6.23
N ALA A 26 -16.76 2.32 5.51
CA ALA A 26 -15.64 1.56 6.05
C ALA A 26 -14.98 2.38 7.17
N GLY A 27 -14.76 1.75 8.33
CA GLY A 27 -13.96 2.33 9.40
C GLY A 27 -12.48 2.26 9.04
N GLU A 28 -11.75 3.35 9.24
CA GLU A 28 -10.31 3.38 9.03
C GLU A 28 -9.58 2.74 10.21
N LEU A 29 -8.61 1.89 9.92
CA LEU A 29 -7.77 1.26 10.94
C LEU A 29 -6.62 2.19 11.32
N LEU A 30 -6.75 2.82 12.48
CA LEU A 30 -5.74 3.71 13.06
C LEU A 30 -4.77 2.93 13.95
N LEU A 31 -4.09 1.95 13.35
CA LEU A 31 -3.05 1.16 14.02
C LEU A 31 -1.68 1.83 13.86
N ASP A 32 -0.82 1.65 14.85
CA ASP A 32 0.60 1.99 14.82
C ASP A 32 1.44 0.79 14.34
N ALA A 33 2.72 1.03 14.02
CA ALA A 33 3.67 -0.01 13.58
C ALA A 33 3.21 -0.82 12.35
N VAL A 34 2.48 -0.17 11.45
CA VAL A 34 1.98 -0.73 10.18
C VAL A 34 2.54 0.01 8.96
N ASP A 35 3.67 0.69 9.13
CA ASP A 35 4.26 1.53 8.07
C ASP A 35 4.56 0.73 6.81
N SER A 36 5.04 -0.52 6.96
CA SER A 36 5.27 -1.44 5.85
C SER A 36 4.00 -1.82 5.07
N VAL A 37 2.84 -1.77 5.70
CA VAL A 37 1.54 -2.05 5.06
C VAL A 37 0.98 -0.80 4.40
N ARG A 38 1.29 0.39 4.93
CA ARG A 38 0.81 1.69 4.41
C ARG A 38 1.66 2.23 3.26
N GLN A 39 2.91 1.79 3.15
CA GLN A 39 3.80 2.22 2.08
C GLN A 39 3.54 1.46 0.78
N ASP A 40 2.68 2.01 -0.06
CA ASP A 40 2.56 1.57 -1.46
C ASP A 40 3.79 2.03 -2.27
N VAL A 41 4.05 1.40 -3.41
CA VAL A 41 5.21 1.69 -4.26
C VAL A 41 4.74 2.00 -5.69
N ASP A 42 4.43 3.28 -5.94
CA ASP A 42 4.04 3.77 -7.26
C ASP A 42 5.22 4.46 -8.00
N THR A 43 6.14 5.04 -7.25
CA THR A 43 7.26 5.83 -7.75
C THR A 43 8.63 5.34 -7.25
N GLY A 44 9.71 5.87 -7.83
CA GLY A 44 11.07 5.56 -7.37
C GLY A 44 11.36 6.03 -5.93
N ASP A 45 10.75 7.13 -5.49
CA ASP A 45 10.85 7.60 -4.10
C ASP A 45 10.13 6.66 -3.14
N ASP A 46 8.95 6.17 -3.53
CA ASP A 46 8.21 5.21 -2.72
C ASP A 46 8.98 3.91 -2.56
N LEU A 47 9.66 3.46 -3.62
CA LEU A 47 10.54 2.28 -3.58
C LEU A 47 11.71 2.47 -2.62
N ARG A 48 12.34 3.65 -2.62
CA ARG A 48 13.41 3.99 -1.67
C ARG A 48 12.91 3.92 -0.22
N ALA A 49 11.73 4.46 0.06
CA ALA A 49 11.14 4.40 1.38
C ALA A 49 10.74 2.97 1.78
N ALA A 50 10.19 2.17 0.86
CA ALA A 50 9.89 0.76 1.11
C ALA A 50 11.17 -0.06 1.43
N LEU A 51 12.27 0.21 0.72
CA LEU A 51 13.58 -0.42 1.02
C LEU A 51 14.06 -0.12 2.44
N ALA A 52 13.87 1.11 2.92
CA ALA A 52 14.22 1.49 4.29
C ALA A 52 13.36 0.78 5.34
N LEU A 53 12.09 0.48 5.03
CA LEU A 53 11.20 -0.31 5.89
C LEU A 53 11.52 -1.81 5.87
N GLY A 54 12.30 -2.28 4.89
CA GLY A 54 12.67 -3.68 4.72
C GLY A 54 11.73 -4.44 3.79
N VAL A 55 12.15 -4.63 2.53
CA VAL A 55 11.42 -5.41 1.53
C VAL A 55 11.83 -6.88 1.51
N GLY A 56 10.97 -7.73 0.92
CA GLY A 56 11.28 -9.14 0.69
C GLY A 56 12.42 -9.37 -0.31
N PRO A 57 12.99 -10.60 -0.34
CA PRO A 57 14.18 -10.93 -1.13
C PRO A 57 13.99 -10.73 -2.63
N HIS A 58 12.79 -11.00 -3.15
CA HIS A 58 12.48 -10.81 -4.57
C HIS A 58 12.53 -9.33 -4.99
N THR A 59 11.92 -8.44 -4.19
CA THR A 59 11.94 -7.00 -4.45
C THR A 59 13.36 -6.45 -4.32
N ALA A 60 14.11 -6.84 -3.27
CA ALA A 60 15.49 -6.40 -3.06
C ALA A 60 16.40 -6.75 -4.25
N ALA A 61 16.31 -7.99 -4.76
CA ALA A 61 17.12 -8.46 -5.88
C ALA A 61 16.90 -7.65 -7.17
N VAL A 62 15.65 -7.24 -7.44
CA VAL A 62 15.31 -6.45 -8.63
C VAL A 62 15.62 -4.96 -8.41
N ALA A 63 15.30 -4.41 -7.24
CA ALA A 63 15.53 -3.01 -6.92
C ALA A 63 17.01 -2.61 -7.01
N ALA A 64 17.92 -3.50 -6.61
CA ALA A 64 19.37 -3.29 -6.75
C ALA A 64 19.78 -3.04 -8.21
N ARG A 65 19.09 -3.65 -9.18
CA ARG A 65 19.38 -3.47 -10.61
C ARG A 65 18.82 -2.15 -11.14
N VAL A 66 17.60 -1.80 -10.72
CA VAL A 66 16.90 -0.58 -11.16
C VAL A 66 17.60 0.67 -10.62
N LEU A 67 17.91 0.71 -9.31
CA LEU A 67 18.57 1.86 -8.69
C LEU A 67 20.00 2.09 -9.17
N THR A 68 20.68 1.06 -9.68
CA THR A 68 22.01 1.19 -10.29
C THR A 68 21.95 1.80 -11.69
N THR A 69 20.80 1.73 -12.37
CA THR A 69 20.63 2.24 -13.75
C THR A 69 20.14 3.69 -13.79
N GLU A 70 19.56 4.19 -12.70
CA GLU A 70 19.06 5.56 -12.54
C GLU A 70 20.12 6.54 -11.96
N GLN A 71 21.38 6.09 -11.83
CA GLN A 71 22.54 6.91 -11.46
C GLN A 71 23.42 7.17 -12.68
#